data_AF-A0A8D8NM84-F1
#
_entry.id   AF-A0A8D8NM84-F1
#
_cell.length_a   1.000
_cell.length_b   1.000
_cell.length_c   1.000
_cell.angle_alpha   90.00
_cell.angle_beta   90.00
_cell.angle_gamma   90.00
#
_symmetry.space_group_name_H-M   'P 1'
#
loop_
_entity.id
_entity.type
_entity.pdbx_description
1 polymer ?
#
loop_
_entity_poly.entity_id
_entity_poly.type
_entity_poly.pdbx_seq_one_letter_code
_entity_poly.pdbx_strand_id
1 'polypeptide(L)'
;PNSARVIDTFTVGFGDYLTTTKQIIYCQIDGRGTGNQGYEFLFTVNNQLGSVEIEDLIAVTKSLQDQYAFIDSERTGVWGWSYGGYVTSMTLEKDSARVFRCGIAVAPVTSWMFYDSI
;
A
#
# COMPACT_ATOMS: atom_id res chain seq x y z
N PRO A 1 8.25 7.21 -0.82
CA PRO A 1 8.65 7.60 -2.19
C PRO A 1 9.96 6.91 -2.60
N ASN A 2 10.18 6.71 -3.91
CA ASN A 2 11.40 6.10 -4.46
C ASN A 2 11.69 4.65 -4.02
N SER A 3 10.70 3.96 -3.45
CA SER A 3 10.76 2.52 -3.21
C SER A 3 10.18 1.77 -4.40
N ALA A 4 10.58 0.50 -4.60
CA ALA A 4 9.92 -0.43 -5.51
C ALA A 4 9.76 -1.78 -4.79
N ARG A 5 8.57 -2.37 -4.84
CA ARG A 5 8.25 -3.64 -4.16
C ARG A 5 7.85 -4.74 -5.13
N VAL A 6 7.32 -4.39 -6.30
CA VAL A 6 6.98 -5.32 -7.37
C VAL A 6 8.20 -5.43 -8.29
N ILE A 7 9.14 -6.28 -7.90
CA ILE A 7 10.40 -6.51 -8.62
C ILE A 7 10.64 -8.01 -8.77
N ASP A 8 11.34 -8.41 -9.83
CA ASP A 8 11.71 -9.81 -10.07
C ASP A 8 12.89 -10.19 -9.18
N THR A 9 12.58 -10.60 -7.94
CA THR A 9 13.56 -11.03 -6.95
C THR A 9 13.00 -12.18 -6.11
N PHE A 10 13.89 -13.00 -5.54
CA PHE A 10 13.51 -14.09 -4.67
C PHE A 10 13.75 -13.71 -3.20
N THR A 11 12.68 -13.72 -2.41
CA THR A 11 12.73 -13.56 -0.95
C THR A 11 11.75 -14.50 -0.29
N VAL A 12 12.03 -14.91 0.94
CA VAL A 12 11.06 -15.61 1.80
C VAL A 12 10.78 -14.72 3.01
N GLY A 13 9.51 -14.41 3.23
CA GLY A 13 9.11 -13.48 4.29
C GLY A 13 7.66 -13.63 4.73
N PHE A 14 7.12 -12.55 5.30
CA PHE A 14 5.80 -12.55 5.91
C PHE A 14 4.67 -12.88 4.91
N GLY A 15 4.76 -12.35 3.68
CA GLY A 15 3.79 -12.65 2.62
C GLY A 15 3.72 -14.15 2.30
N ASP A 16 4.87 -14.82 2.19
CA ASP A 16 4.93 -16.26 1.91
C ASP A 16 4.34 -17.10 3.05
N TYR A 17 4.59 -16.71 4.30
CA TYR A 17 3.97 -17.35 5.45
C TYR A 17 2.44 -17.23 5.42
N LEU A 18 1.91 -16.05 5.07
CA LEU A 18 0.46 -15.82 4.99
C LEU A 18 -0.19 -16.67 3.88
N THR A 19 0.44 -16.73 2.71
CA THR A 19 -0.11 -17.48 1.55
C THR A 19 -0.02 -18.99 1.76
N THR A 20 1.07 -19.50 2.33
CA THR A 20 1.28 -20.94 2.51
C THR A 20 0.57 -21.54 3.72
N THR A 21 0.52 -20.80 4.83
CA THR A 21 0.08 -21.35 6.14
C THR A 21 -1.26 -20.81 6.60
N LYS A 22 -1.67 -19.63 6.13
CA LYS A 22 -2.89 -18.94 6.61
C LYS A 22 -4.01 -18.83 5.59
N GLN A 23 -3.81 -19.32 4.37
CA GLN A 23 -4.79 -19.25 3.28
C GLN A 23 -5.23 -17.81 2.99
N ILE A 24 -4.27 -16.88 3.04
CA ILE A 24 -4.49 -15.45 2.77
C ILE A 24 -3.89 -15.10 1.42
N ILE A 25 -4.64 -14.38 0.60
CA ILE A 25 -4.11 -13.75 -0.62
C ILE A 25 -3.25 -12.56 -0.18
N TYR A 26 -2.01 -12.52 -0.64
CA TYR A 26 -1.08 -11.44 -0.35
C TYR A 26 -0.76 -10.68 -1.64
N CYS A 27 -0.97 -9.37 -1.64
CA CYS A 27 -0.77 -8.51 -2.81
C CYS A 27 0.16 -7.34 -2.46
N GLN A 28 1.00 -6.96 -3.41
CA GLN A 28 1.82 -5.75 -3.35
C GLN A 28 1.53 -4.91 -4.57
N ILE A 29 1.37 -3.61 -4.37
CA ILE A 29 0.99 -2.65 -5.41
C ILE A 29 2.01 -1.52 -5.39
N ASP A 30 2.66 -1.30 -6.53
CA ASP A 30 3.54 -0.15 -6.75
C ASP A 30 2.72 0.96 -7.42
N GLY A 31 2.21 1.90 -6.62
CA GLY A 31 1.46 3.07 -7.09
C GLY A 31 2.35 4.27 -7.45
N ARG A 32 1.74 5.39 -7.87
CA ARG A 32 2.45 6.65 -8.17
C ARG A 32 3.37 7.07 -7.03
N GLY A 33 4.57 7.55 -7.35
CA GLY A 33 5.65 7.82 -6.39
C GLY A 33 6.62 6.67 -6.13
N THR A 34 6.39 5.49 -6.73
CA THR A 34 7.32 4.36 -6.77
C THR A 34 8.53 4.69 -7.67
N GLY A 35 9.71 4.17 -7.31
CA GLY A 35 10.91 4.25 -8.13
C GLY A 35 10.86 3.37 -9.39
N ASN A 36 11.92 3.42 -10.22
CA ASN A 36 12.10 2.58 -11.41
C ASN A 36 11.04 2.74 -12.54
N GLN A 37 10.22 3.80 -12.51
CA GLN A 37 9.19 4.07 -13.53
C GLN A 37 9.33 5.46 -14.18
N GLY A 38 10.49 6.10 -14.03
CA GLY A 38 10.77 7.43 -14.58
C GLY A 38 10.38 8.58 -13.65
N TYR A 39 10.89 9.77 -13.97
CA TYR A 39 10.77 10.95 -13.11
C TYR A 39 9.33 11.46 -12.95
N GLU A 40 8.54 11.44 -14.02
CA GLU A 40 7.15 11.92 -13.96
C GLU A 40 6.31 11.09 -12.97
N PHE A 41 6.48 9.76 -13.01
CA PHE A 41 5.81 8.84 -12.10
C PHE A 41 6.32 8.96 -10.66
N LEU A 42 7.64 9.10 -10.48
CA LEU A 42 8.25 9.27 -9.17
C LEU A 42 7.83 10.58 -8.50
N PHE A 43 7.82 11.69 -9.23
CA PHE A 43 7.53 13.01 -8.69
C PHE A 43 6.04 13.34 -8.61
N THR A 44 5.14 12.42 -8.98
CA THR A 44 3.71 12.67 -8.82
C THR A 44 3.30 12.90 -7.37
N VAL A 45 4.09 12.44 -6.38
CA VAL A 45 3.82 12.67 -4.94
C VAL A 45 4.57 13.88 -4.36
N ASN A 46 5.32 14.63 -5.18
CA ASN A 46 6.16 15.71 -4.70
C ASN A 46 5.34 16.82 -4.02
N ASN A 47 5.68 17.19 -2.78
CA ASN A 47 4.93 18.12 -1.93
C ASN A 47 3.45 17.74 -1.66
N GLN A 48 3.07 16.48 -1.94
CA GLN A 48 1.71 16.00 -1.75
C GLN A 48 1.67 14.53 -1.32
N LEU A 49 2.53 14.16 -0.35
CA LEU A 49 2.53 12.81 0.23
C LEU A 49 1.16 12.47 0.83
N GLY A 50 0.76 11.21 0.71
CA GLY A 50 -0.54 10.72 1.14
C GLY A 50 -1.69 11.16 0.24
N SER A 51 -1.45 11.38 -1.05
CA SER A 51 -2.47 11.77 -2.04
C SER A 51 -2.70 10.65 -3.05
N VAL A 52 -2.09 10.76 -4.23
CA VAL A 52 -2.26 9.89 -5.39
C VAL A 52 -1.88 8.43 -5.10
N GLU A 53 -0.90 8.19 -4.23
CA GLU A 53 -0.50 6.82 -3.88
C GLU A 53 -1.57 6.10 -3.05
N ILE A 54 -2.40 6.88 -2.32
CA ILE A 54 -3.53 6.35 -1.54
C ILE A 54 -4.68 6.02 -2.48
N GLU A 55 -4.96 6.91 -3.44
CA GLU A 55 -5.96 6.69 -4.49
C GLU A 55 -5.64 5.43 -5.28
N ASP A 56 -4.38 5.25 -5.69
CA ASP A 56 -3.94 4.09 -6.46
C ASP A 56 -4.13 2.78 -5.68
N LEU A 57 -3.75 2.76 -4.39
CA LEU A 57 -3.92 1.58 -3.56
C LEU A 57 -5.39 1.17 -3.41
N ILE A 58 -6.28 2.13 -3.20
CA ILE A 58 -7.73 1.89 -3.10
C ILE A 58 -8.30 1.43 -4.44
N ALA A 59 -7.96 2.14 -5.53
CA ALA A 59 -8.49 1.87 -6.86
C ALA A 59 -8.07 0.49 -7.38
N VAL A 60 -6.77 0.15 -7.26
CA VAL A 60 -6.27 -1.16 -7.69
C VAL A 60 -6.89 -2.26 -6.84
N THR A 61 -6.95 -2.12 -5.51
CA THR A 61 -7.55 -3.15 -4.64
C THR A 61 -9.02 -3.38 -4.97
N LYS A 62 -9.79 -2.31 -5.19
CA LYS A 62 -11.18 -2.41 -5.62
C LYS A 62 -11.31 -3.11 -6.97
N SER A 63 -10.48 -2.72 -7.95
CA SER A 63 -10.45 -3.37 -9.26
C SER A 63 -10.16 -4.86 -9.16
N LEU A 64 -9.26 -5.27 -8.25
CA LEU A 64 -8.97 -6.68 -8.00
C LEU A 64 -10.16 -7.41 -7.38
N GLN A 65 -10.83 -6.82 -6.38
CA GLN A 65 -12.05 -7.37 -5.77
C GLN A 65 -13.17 -7.55 -6.81
N ASP A 66 -13.36 -6.56 -7.69
CA ASP A 66 -14.39 -6.59 -8.73
C ASP A 66 -14.07 -7.61 -9.84
N GLN A 67 -12.79 -7.77 -10.19
CA GLN A 67 -12.34 -8.64 -11.28
C GLN A 67 -12.27 -10.11 -10.88
N TYR A 68 -11.87 -10.42 -9.65
CA TYR A 68 -11.54 -11.77 -9.22
C TYR A 68 -12.50 -12.25 -8.13
N ALA A 69 -13.43 -13.13 -8.49
CA ALA A 69 -14.44 -13.66 -7.58
C ALA A 69 -13.90 -14.44 -6.37
N PHE A 70 -12.61 -14.82 -6.37
CA PHE A 70 -11.95 -15.48 -5.24
C PHE A 70 -11.38 -14.48 -4.21
N ILE A 71 -11.40 -13.18 -4.49
CA ILE A 71 -11.02 -12.13 -3.55
C ILE A 71 -12.26 -11.72 -2.76
N ASP A 72 -12.23 -11.91 -1.45
CA ASP A 72 -13.34 -11.59 -0.57
C ASP A 72 -13.27 -10.12 -0.10
N SER A 73 -14.20 -9.29 -0.58
CA SER A 73 -14.25 -7.86 -0.24
C SER A 73 -14.50 -7.61 1.25
N GLU A 74 -15.21 -8.50 1.95
CA GLU A 74 -15.54 -8.34 3.37
C GLU A 74 -14.36 -8.68 4.30
N ARG A 75 -13.32 -9.33 3.75
CA ARG A 75 -12.12 -9.78 4.49
C ARG A 75 -10.81 -9.23 3.91
N THR A 76 -10.87 -8.03 3.34
CA THR A 76 -9.68 -7.34 2.82
C THR A 76 -9.10 -6.38 3.87
N GLY A 77 -7.78 -6.47 4.11
CA GLY A 77 -7.06 -5.58 5.03
C GLY A 77 -5.79 -5.03 4.41
N VAL A 78 -5.32 -3.89 4.93
CA VAL A 78 -4.08 -3.21 4.49
C VAL A 78 -3.07 -3.13 5.62
N TRP A 79 -1.78 -3.28 5.33
CA TRP A 79 -0.76 -3.15 6.35
C TRP A 79 0.55 -2.57 5.80
N GLY A 80 1.34 -1.96 6.67
CA GLY A 80 2.66 -1.49 6.31
C GLY A 80 3.49 -0.97 7.49
N TRP A 81 4.80 -0.85 7.24
CA TRP A 81 5.80 -0.34 8.19
C TRP A 81 6.36 1.00 7.72
N SER A 82 6.67 1.93 8.65
CA SER A 82 7.25 3.25 8.35
C SER A 82 6.35 4.04 7.40
N TYR A 83 6.82 4.42 6.21
CA TYR A 83 5.98 5.05 5.19
C TYR A 83 4.77 4.18 4.82
N GLY A 84 4.91 2.85 4.83
CA GLY A 84 3.78 1.93 4.64
C GLY A 84 2.75 2.02 5.77
N GLY A 85 3.18 2.33 7.00
CA GLY A 85 2.27 2.59 8.12
C GLY A 85 1.52 3.91 7.97
N TYR A 86 2.20 4.95 7.48
CA TYR A 86 1.55 6.22 7.09
C TYR A 86 0.51 5.97 6.00
N VAL A 87 0.89 5.31 4.90
CA VAL A 87 -0.03 4.93 3.80
C VAL A 87 -1.21 4.12 4.34
N THR A 88 -0.98 3.12 5.19
CA THR A 88 -2.06 2.32 5.79
C THR A 88 -3.07 3.19 6.54
N SER A 89 -2.58 4.15 7.34
CA SER A 89 -3.44 5.04 8.13
C SER A 89 -4.23 5.98 7.21
N MET A 90 -3.56 6.61 6.25
CA MET A 90 -4.19 7.52 5.27
C MET A 90 -5.18 6.79 4.37
N THR A 91 -4.91 5.54 3.99
CA THR A 91 -5.83 4.70 3.21
C THR A 91 -7.12 4.47 3.97
N LEU A 92 -7.05 4.05 5.24
CA LEU A 92 -8.24 3.83 6.05
C LEU A 92 -9.04 5.13 6.29
N GLU A 93 -8.36 6.28 6.37
CA GLU A 93 -9.01 7.59 6.48
C GLU A 93 -9.76 7.97 5.18
N LYS A 94 -9.13 7.75 4.01
CA LYS A 94 -9.63 8.20 2.71
C LYS A 94 -10.52 7.20 1.99
N ASP A 95 -10.58 5.96 2.46
CA ASP A 95 -11.38 4.88 1.86
C ASP A 95 -12.88 5.05 2.13
N SER A 96 -13.47 6.01 1.42
CA SER A 96 -14.92 6.25 1.41
C SER A 96 -15.74 5.06 0.87
N ALA A 97 -15.13 4.22 0.04
CA ALA A 97 -15.77 3.05 -0.57
C ALA A 97 -15.74 1.81 0.34
N ARG A 98 -15.05 1.87 1.48
CA ARG A 98 -14.88 0.76 2.44
C ARG A 98 -14.30 -0.50 1.78
N VAL A 99 -13.34 -0.31 0.87
CA VAL A 99 -12.55 -1.38 0.23
C VAL A 99 -11.78 -2.20 1.27
N PHE A 100 -11.33 -1.56 2.36
CA PHE A 100 -10.58 -2.20 3.44
C PHE A 100 -11.40 -2.28 4.73
N ARG A 101 -11.40 -3.46 5.36
CA ARG A 101 -12.09 -3.71 6.62
C ARG A 101 -11.26 -3.41 7.86
N CYS A 102 -9.95 -3.54 7.74
CA CYS A 102 -9.00 -3.27 8.83
C CYS A 102 -7.63 -2.86 8.27
N GLY A 103 -6.79 -2.32 9.16
CA GLY A 103 -5.39 -2.10 8.81
C GLY A 103 -4.44 -2.12 9.99
N ILE A 104 -3.17 -2.39 9.69
CA ILE A 104 -2.08 -2.48 10.67
C ILE A 104 -0.97 -1.51 10.27
N ALA A 105 -0.83 -0.43 11.02
CA ALA A 105 0.22 0.57 10.82
C ALA A 105 1.35 0.38 11.83
N VAL A 106 2.53 -0.02 11.36
CA VAL A 106 3.71 -0.23 12.22
C VAL A 106 4.68 0.94 12.07
N ALA A 107 5.03 1.59 13.18
CA ALA A 107 5.89 2.78 13.21
C ALA A 107 5.52 3.85 12.15
N PRO A 108 4.24 4.26 12.03
CA PRO A 108 3.82 5.20 11.00
C PRO A 108 4.42 6.58 11.24
N VAL A 109 4.77 7.28 10.14
CA VAL A 109 4.88 8.74 10.20
C VAL A 109 3.47 9.28 10.39
N THR A 110 3.23 10.05 11.46
CA THR A 110 1.90 10.65 11.74
C THR A 110 1.87 12.15 11.50
N SER A 111 3.04 12.79 11.47
CA SER A 111 3.21 14.19 11.10
C SER A 111 4.59 14.40 10.51
N TRP A 112 4.65 15.00 9.32
CA TRP A 112 5.90 15.35 8.65
C TRP A 112 6.72 16.40 9.43
N MET A 113 6.08 17.15 10.33
CA MET A 113 6.77 18.11 11.22
C MET A 113 7.72 17.41 12.21
N PHE A 114 7.45 16.14 12.54
CA PHE A 114 8.30 15.36 13.43
C PHE A 114 9.32 14.49 12.68
N TYR A 115 9.28 14.52 11.35
CA TYR A 115 10.22 13.80 10.52
C TYR A 115 11.45 14.67 10.23
N ASP A 116 12.59 14.05 9.98
CA ASP A 116 13.83 14.77 9.73
C ASP A 116 13.76 15.58 8.42
N SER A 117 14.74 16.46 8.23
CA SER A 117 14.88 17.30 7.04
C SER A 117 16.01 16.84 6.10
N ILE A 118 16.59 15.64 6.30
CA ILE A 118 17.89 15.25 5.70
C ILE A 118 17.82 13.87 5.03
#